data_AF-A0AAW6M909-F1
#
_entry.id   AF-A0AAW6M909-F1
#
_cell.length_a   1.000
_cell.length_b   1.000
_cell.length_c   1.000
_cell.angle_alpha   90.00
_cell.angle_beta   90.00
_cell.angle_gamma   90.00
#
_symmetry.space_group_name_H-M   'P 1'
#
loop_
_entity.id
_entity.type
_entity.pdbx_description
1 polymer ?
#
loop_
_entity_poly.entity_id
_entity_poly.type
_entity_poly.pdbx_seq_one_letter_code
_entity_poly.pdbx_strand_id
1 'polypeptide(L)'
;PELELAKVFVESGEFYWNSGLFMWNVNSVIKAVEALLPELASKLIPGKDVYGTPAEKEFIDENFPACPNVYVDFGIMEKADNVYVSLGDFGWSDLGTWG
;
A
#
# COMPACT_ATOMS: atom_id res chain seq x y z
N PRO A 1 -15.02 9.38 0.70
CA PRO A 1 -15.74 10.29 -0.22
C PRO A 1 -16.69 11.19 0.60
N GLU A 2 -17.08 12.37 0.09
CA GLU A 2 -18.19 13.12 0.70
C GLU A 2 -19.48 12.30 0.67
N LEU A 3 -20.40 12.57 1.60
CA LEU A 3 -21.59 11.74 1.83
C LEU A 3 -22.42 11.50 0.57
N GLU A 4 -22.64 12.52 -0.25
CA GLU A 4 -23.43 12.41 -1.48
C GLU A 4 -22.76 11.50 -2.52
N LEU A 5 -21.44 11.61 -2.68
CA LEU A 5 -20.69 10.74 -3.58
C LEU A 5 -20.65 9.29 -3.06
N ALA A 6 -20.55 9.12 -1.73
CA ALA A 6 -20.59 7.81 -1.11
C ALA A 6 -21.92 7.07 -1.38
N LYS A 7 -23.05 7.79 -1.30
CA LYS A 7 -24.37 7.23 -1.64
C LYS A 7 -24.43 6.79 -3.10
N VAL A 8 -23.94 7.62 -4.02
CA VAL A 8 -23.88 7.28 -5.45
C VAL A 8 -23.06 6.01 -5.69
N PHE A 9 -21.91 5.85 -5.03
CA PHE A 9 -21.10 4.65 -5.16
C PHE A 9 -21.85 3.39 -4.72
N VAL A 10 -22.56 3.45 -3.59
CA VAL A 10 -23.35 2.32 -3.10
C VAL A 10 -24.53 2.02 -4.02
N GLU A 11 -25.25 3.05 -4.46
CA GLU A 11 -26.44 2.90 -5.33
C GLU A 11 -26.10 2.37 -6.72
N SER A 12 -24.95 2.74 -7.27
CA SER A 12 -24.49 2.26 -8.59
C SER A 12 -24.17 0.77 -8.60
N GLY A 13 -23.72 0.21 -7.47
CA GLY A 13 -23.22 -1.16 -7.39
C GLY A 13 -21.91 -1.42 -8.14
N GLU A 14 -21.27 -0.37 -8.68
CA GLU A 14 -20.05 -0.46 -9.49
C GLU A 14 -18.77 -0.29 -8.64
N PHE A 15 -18.92 0.04 -7.35
CA PHE A 15 -17.81 0.32 -6.45
C PHE A 15 -17.81 -0.66 -5.27
N TYR A 16 -16.61 -1.07 -4.87
CA TYR A 16 -16.38 -1.90 -3.70
C TYR A 16 -15.50 -1.16 -2.70
N TRP A 17 -15.69 -1.44 -1.41
CA TRP A 17 -14.76 -0.95 -0.39
C TRP A 17 -13.42 -1.66 -0.53
N ASN A 18 -12.34 -0.87 -0.46
CA ASN A 18 -11.00 -1.41 -0.27
C ASN A 18 -10.85 -1.84 1.19
N SER A 19 -10.63 -3.12 1.42
CA SER A 19 -10.52 -3.71 2.76
C SER A 19 -9.18 -3.45 3.45
N GLY A 20 -8.22 -2.84 2.75
CA GLY A 20 -6.84 -2.65 3.21
C GLY A 20 -5.99 -3.93 3.13
N LEU A 21 -6.52 -5.00 2.52
CA LEU A 21 -5.81 -6.26 2.31
C LEU A 21 -5.22 -6.30 0.90
N PHE A 22 -3.92 -6.60 0.82
CA PHE A 22 -3.21 -6.74 -0.45
C PHE A 22 -2.50 -8.08 -0.54
N MET A 23 -2.50 -8.65 -1.75
CA MET A 23 -1.73 -9.84 -2.08
C MET A 23 -1.00 -9.58 -3.39
N TRP A 24 0.31 -9.77 -3.40
CA TRP A 24 1.15 -9.55 -4.57
C TRP A 24 2.36 -10.47 -4.58
N ASN A 25 2.98 -10.58 -5.75
CA ASN A 25 4.32 -11.14 -5.86
C ASN A 25 5.36 -10.11 -5.37
N VAL A 26 6.36 -10.55 -4.61
CA VAL A 26 7.44 -9.69 -4.09
C VAL A 26 8.17 -8.93 -5.20
N ASN A 27 8.46 -9.58 -6.33
CA ASN A 27 9.15 -8.91 -7.44
C ASN A 27 8.26 -7.86 -8.11
N SER A 28 6.95 -8.09 -8.17
CA SER A 28 6.01 -7.12 -8.73
C SER A 28 5.91 -5.88 -7.87
N VAL A 29 5.80 -6.02 -6.54
CA VAL A 29 5.72 -4.85 -5.65
C VAL A 29 7.03 -4.06 -5.61
N ILE A 30 8.19 -4.73 -5.63
CA ILE A 30 9.49 -4.04 -5.69
C ILE A 30 9.59 -3.19 -6.97
N LYS A 31 9.24 -3.77 -8.13
CA LYS A 31 9.22 -3.02 -9.40
C LYS A 31 8.24 -1.84 -9.37
N ALA A 32 7.08 -2.02 -8.76
CA ALA A 32 6.10 -0.95 -8.62
C ALA A 32 6.64 0.18 -7.72
N VAL A 33 7.31 -0.15 -6.61
CA VAL A 33 7.98 0.82 -5.72
C VAL A 33 9.08 1.57 -6.47
N GLU A 34 9.93 0.86 -7.22
CA GLU A 34 10.99 1.48 -8.05
C GLU A 34 10.43 2.48 -9.06
N ALA A 35 9.31 2.14 -9.72
CA ALA A 35 8.72 2.98 -10.75
C ALA A 35 7.88 4.14 -10.20
N LEU A 36 7.07 3.89 -9.17
CA LEU A 36 6.05 4.82 -8.68
C LEU A 36 6.49 5.62 -7.45
N LEU A 37 7.45 5.09 -6.68
CA LEU A 37 7.98 5.69 -5.46
C LEU A 37 9.52 5.73 -5.48
N PRO A 38 10.15 6.38 -6.48
CA PRO A 38 11.60 6.38 -6.67
C PRO A 38 12.36 6.95 -5.47
N GLU A 39 11.76 7.89 -4.73
CA GLU A 39 12.36 8.45 -3.50
C GLU A 39 12.46 7.38 -2.41
N LEU A 40 11.38 6.64 -2.15
CA LEU A 40 11.38 5.51 -1.19
C LEU A 40 12.36 4.42 -1.63
N ALA A 41 12.33 4.08 -2.91
CA ALA A 41 13.21 3.10 -3.53
C ALA A 41 14.70 3.48 -3.31
N SER A 42 15.06 4.75 -3.52
CA SER A 42 16.43 5.23 -3.36
C SER A 42 16.99 5.08 -1.94
N LYS A 43 16.13 5.03 -0.92
CA LYS A 43 16.52 4.89 0.49
C LYS A 43 16.66 3.44 0.92
N LEU A 44 15.77 2.56 0.45
CA LEU A 44 15.66 1.20 0.98
C LEU A 44 16.34 0.15 0.08
N ILE A 45 16.36 0.32 -1.23
CA ILE A 45 17.01 -0.63 -2.16
C ILE A 45 18.50 -0.84 -1.87
N PRO A 46 19.30 0.18 -1.48
CA PRO A 46 20.70 -0.03 -1.13
C PRO A 46 20.90 -1.05 0.02
N GLY A 47 19.89 -1.26 0.87
CA GLY A 47 19.93 -2.22 1.97
C GLY A 47 19.71 -3.68 1.55
N LYS A 48 19.56 -3.98 0.25
CA LYS A 48 19.22 -5.32 -0.24
C LYS A 48 20.12 -6.44 0.30
N ASP A 49 21.42 -6.18 0.42
CA ASP A 49 22.40 -7.15 0.93
C ASP A 49 22.53 -7.14 2.47
N VAL A 50 21.86 -6.19 3.13
CA VAL A 50 21.88 -5.97 4.58
C VAL A 50 20.65 -6.61 5.25
N TYR A 51 19.53 -6.69 4.55
CA TYR A 51 18.31 -7.32 5.07
C TYR A 51 18.53 -8.80 5.44
N GLY A 52 18.00 -9.22 6.58
CA GLY A 52 18.18 -10.55 7.17
C GLY A 52 19.50 -10.73 7.92
N THR A 53 20.33 -9.68 8.03
CA THR A 53 21.61 -9.72 8.76
C THR A 53 21.54 -8.93 10.07
N PRO A 54 22.50 -9.08 10.99
CA PRO A 54 22.56 -8.27 12.22
C PRO A 54 22.64 -6.75 11.98
N ALA A 55 23.06 -6.32 10.79
CA ALA A 55 23.17 -4.91 10.41
C ALA A 55 21.85 -4.29 9.91
N GLU A 56 20.79 -5.09 9.72
CA GLU A 56 19.48 -4.61 9.24
C GLU A 56 18.93 -3.48 10.11
N LYS A 57 19.01 -3.64 11.43
CA LYS A 57 18.45 -2.66 12.36
C LYS A 57 19.10 -1.29 12.22
N GLU A 58 20.43 -1.26 12.16
CA GLU A 58 21.19 -0.02 12.00
C GLU A 58 20.87 0.67 10.67
N PHE A 59 20.78 -0.12 9.59
CA PHE A 59 20.38 0.39 8.28
C PHE A 59 18.97 1.00 8.29
N ILE A 60 18.00 0.34 8.91
CA ILE A 60 16.63 0.83 9.02
C ILE A 60 16.58 2.11 9.87
N ASP A 61 17.23 2.12 11.03
CA ASP A 61 17.25 3.28 11.94
C ASP A 61 17.86 4.53 11.26
N GLU A 62 18.85 4.35 10.38
CA GLU A 62 19.48 5.43 9.62
C GLU A 62 18.62 5.91 8.44
N ASN A 63 18.05 4.99 7.65
CA ASN A 63 17.45 5.32 6.35
C ASN A 63 15.95 5.56 6.41
N PHE A 64 15.23 4.85 7.28
CA PHE A 64 13.77 4.92 7.37
C PHE A 64 13.23 6.31 7.73
N PRO A 65 13.87 7.11 8.62
CA PRO A 65 13.40 8.46 8.94
C PRO A 65 13.37 9.42 7.74
N ALA A 66 14.17 9.15 6.71
CA ALA A 66 14.22 9.94 5.48
C ALA A 66 13.26 9.43 4.39
N CYS A 67 12.49 8.38 4.66
CA CYS A 67 11.50 7.87 3.72
C CYS A 67 10.26 8.78 3.67
N PRO A 68 9.65 8.94 2.48
CA PRO A 68 8.40 9.69 2.37
C PRO A 68 7.28 8.97 3.13
N ASN A 69 6.48 9.73 3.87
CA ASN A 69 5.27 9.22 4.52
C ASN A 69 4.12 9.15 3.50
N VAL A 70 3.99 8.00 2.83
CA VAL A 70 3.00 7.77 1.78
C VAL A 70 2.28 6.46 2.02
N TYR A 71 0.95 6.48 1.91
CA TYR A 71 0.15 5.26 1.98
C TYR A 71 0.28 4.47 0.69
N VAL A 72 0.27 3.14 0.80
CA VAL A 72 0.40 2.23 -0.35
C VAL A 72 -0.73 2.42 -1.37
N ASP A 73 -1.92 2.77 -0.92
CA ASP A 73 -3.08 3.05 -1.78
C ASP A 73 -2.79 4.18 -2.78
N PHE A 74 -2.38 5.33 -2.28
CA PHE A 74 -2.03 6.50 -3.09
C PHE A 74 -0.69 6.33 -3.83
N GLY A 75 0.27 5.66 -3.18
CA GLY A 75 1.62 5.51 -3.70
C GLY A 75 1.72 4.52 -4.87
N ILE A 76 0.93 3.45 -4.81
CA ILE A 76 1.00 2.32 -5.74
C ILE A 76 -0.37 2.01 -6.33
N MET A 77 -1.38 1.72 -5.51
CA MET A 77 -2.63 1.10 -5.98
C MET A 77 -3.44 1.98 -6.94
N GLU A 78 -3.44 3.30 -6.75
CA GLU A 78 -4.13 4.23 -7.66
C GLU A 78 -3.42 4.40 -9.02
N LYS A 79 -2.13 4.04 -9.11
CA LYS A 79 -1.28 4.31 -10.27
C LYS A 79 -0.86 3.05 -11.04
N ALA A 80 -0.92 1.91 -10.39
CA ALA A 80 -0.56 0.63 -10.98
C ALA A 80 -1.59 0.21 -12.04
N ASP A 81 -1.12 -0.34 -13.15
CA ASP A 81 -1.94 -0.77 -14.29
C ASP A 81 -2.40 -2.23 -14.20
N ASN A 82 -1.95 -2.95 -13.18
CA ASN A 82 -2.13 -4.39 -12.99
C ASN A 82 -2.84 -4.73 -11.67
N VAL A 83 -3.84 -3.92 -11.30
CA VAL A 83 -4.65 -4.10 -10.09
C VAL A 83 -5.87 -4.97 -10.38
N TYR A 84 -6.10 -5.96 -9.52
CA TYR A 84 -7.25 -6.88 -9.59
C TYR A 84 -7.93 -6.94 -8.23
N VAL A 85 -9.25 -7.10 -8.23
CA VAL A 85 -10.07 -7.16 -7.01
C VAL A 85 -10.70 -8.54 -6.87
N SER A 86 -10.54 -9.16 -5.71
CA SER A 86 -11.29 -10.35 -5.31
C SER A 86 -12.35 -9.96 -4.29
N LEU A 87 -13.61 -10.23 -4.60
CA LEU A 87 -14.72 -9.97 -3.68
C LEU A 87 -14.70 -10.99 -2.54
N GLY A 88 -14.69 -10.51 -1.30
CA GLY A 88 -14.78 -11.32 -0.11
C GLY A 88 -16.23 -11.47 0.36
N ASP A 89 -16.64 -12.70 0.65
CA ASP A 89 -17.91 -13.00 1.32
C ASP A 89 -17.64 -13.43 2.76
N PHE A 90 -17.27 -12.45 3.60
CA PHE A 90 -17.00 -12.63 5.03
C PHE A 90 -17.33 -11.34 5.79
N GLY A 91 -17.63 -11.47 7.09
CA GLY A 91 -17.84 -10.31 7.96
C GLY A 91 -16.56 -9.49 8.08
N TRP A 92 -16.60 -8.21 7.67
CA TRP A 92 -15.45 -7.30 7.68
C TRP A 92 -15.83 -5.96 8.32
N SER A 93 -14.90 -5.40 9.10
CA SER A 93 -14.97 -4.08 9.72
C SER A 93 -13.55 -3.56 9.94
N ASP A 94 -13.30 -2.29 9.60
CA ASP A 94 -12.01 -1.61 9.79
C ASP A 94 -11.81 -1.04 11.20
N LEU A 95 -12.80 -1.18 12.09
CA LEU A 95 -12.82 -0.65 13.46
C LEU A 95 -12.34 0.81 13.56
N GLY A 96 -12.86 1.68 12.68
CA GLY A 96 -12.40 3.07 12.59
C GLY A 96 -12.66 3.94 13.84
N THR A 97 -13.78 3.75 14.54
CA THR A 97 -14.16 4.50 15.76
C THR A 97 -15.13 3.70 16.64
N TRP A 98 -15.17 3.97 17.94
CA TRP A 98 -16.04 3.28 18.90
C TRP A 98 -17.51 3.75 18.92
N GLY A 99 -17.82 4.90 18.30
CA GLY A 99 -19.14 5.55 18.39
C GLY A 99 -19.28 6.41 19.63
#